data_AF-A0A7J8RKB5-F1
#
_entry.id   AF-A0A7J8RKB5-F1
#
_cell.length_a   1.000
_cell.length_b   1.000
_cell.length_c   1.000
_cell.angle_alpha   90.00
_cell.angle_beta   90.00
_cell.angle_gamma   90.00
#
_symmetry.space_group_name_H-M   'P 1'
#
loop_
_entity.id
_entity.type
_entity.pdbx_description
1 polymer ?
#
loop_
_entity_poly.entity_id
_entity_poly.type
_entity_poly.pdbx_seq_one_letter_code
_entity_poly.pdbx_strand_id
1 'polypeptide(L)'
;MKMCRLFLQLFLGLILLPGLAKPDPDPLQDYCIADTKSPLYLNGATCLNPTLALSSHFTTSALAKPGDTKANQFGFSVTLTTLANLPGINTMGLTMARVDIAANGLVPPHSHPRASEVTICLQGVILVGFVDTSNRLFTQKLEPGDSFVFPRGLIHFLYNMEPKKPALAISGLSSQNPGAQIASRAAFVSNPPIPEVVLEKAFQISPQDVAKIRKNLGG
;
A
#
# COMPACT_ATOMS: atom_id res chain seq x y z
N MET A 1 9.94 25.94 46.21
CA MET A 1 8.61 25.78 45.57
C MET A 1 8.54 26.20 44.09
N LYS A 2 9.19 27.29 43.64
CA LYS A 2 9.14 27.73 42.21
C LYS A 2 9.83 26.76 41.24
N MET A 3 10.97 26.18 41.63
CA MET A 3 11.73 25.24 40.79
C MET A 3 10.96 23.95 40.48
N CYS A 4 10.20 23.43 41.44
CA CYS A 4 9.37 22.24 41.27
C CYS A 4 8.19 22.45 40.31
N ARG A 5 7.64 23.68 40.24
CA ARG A 5 6.59 24.04 39.27
C ARG A 5 7.12 24.12 37.83
N LEU A 6 8.34 24.61 37.65
CA LEU A 6 8.98 24.70 36.33
C LEU A 6 9.30 23.29 35.78
N PHE A 7 9.81 22.39 36.63
CA PHE A 7 10.03 20.99 36.25
C PHE A 7 8.71 20.25 35.96
N LEU A 8 7.64 20.53 36.72
CA LEU A 8 6.32 19.95 36.46
C LEU A 8 5.70 20.47 35.15
N GLN A 9 5.90 21.75 34.81
CA GLN A 9 5.46 22.33 33.53
C GLN A 9 6.27 21.82 32.33
N LEU A 10 7.59 21.63 32.48
CA LEU A 10 8.46 20.97 31.49
C LEU A 10 8.08 19.50 31.28
N PHE A 11 7.76 18.77 32.35
CA PHE A 11 7.24 17.39 32.26
C PHE A 11 5.86 17.35 31.60
N LEU A 12 4.95 18.29 31.91
CA LEU A 12 3.62 18.36 31.27
C LEU A 12 3.70 18.71 29.78
N GLY A 13 4.67 19.54 29.37
CA GLY A 13 4.94 19.86 27.96
C GLY A 13 5.53 18.69 27.17
N LEU A 14 6.29 17.80 27.82
CA LEU A 14 6.84 16.60 27.21
C LEU A 14 5.79 15.46 27.08
N ILE A 15 4.75 15.47 27.93
CA ILE A 15 3.66 14.47 27.93
C ILE A 15 2.62 14.74 26.81
N LEU A 16 2.64 15.92 26.17
CA LEU A 16 1.76 16.26 25.03
C LEU A 16 2.29 15.83 23.66
N LEU A 17 3.42 15.13 23.61
CA LEU A 17 3.99 14.58 22.38
C LEU A 17 4.00 13.03 22.37
N PRO A 18 2.92 12.31 22.70
CA PRO A 18 2.82 10.97 22.18
C PRO A 18 2.64 11.16 20.66
N GLY A 19 3.70 10.87 19.92
CA GLY A 19 3.66 10.72 18.47
C GLY A 19 2.62 9.69 18.11
N LEU A 20 1.37 10.15 17.96
CA LEU A 20 0.29 9.43 17.32
C LEU A 20 0.87 8.91 16.01
N ALA A 21 0.58 7.65 15.65
CA ALA A 21 0.88 7.13 14.33
C ALA A 21 0.15 8.02 13.31
N LYS A 22 0.81 9.09 12.84
CA LYS A 22 0.12 10.10 12.06
C LYS A 22 -0.13 9.48 10.68
N PRO A 23 -1.38 9.49 10.19
CA PRO A 23 -1.65 9.32 8.78
C PRO A 23 -0.96 10.45 7.99
N ASP A 24 -1.21 10.54 6.69
CA ASP A 24 -0.82 11.72 5.92
C ASP A 24 -1.23 13.02 6.66
N PRO A 25 -0.39 14.07 6.66
CA PRO A 25 -0.73 15.33 7.30
C PRO A 25 -1.99 15.95 6.69
N ASP A 26 -2.84 16.54 7.54
CA ASP A 26 -4.00 17.30 7.06
C ASP A 26 -3.55 18.46 6.15
N PRO A 27 -4.30 18.76 5.08
CA PRO A 27 -3.99 19.87 4.19
C PRO A 27 -4.17 21.21 4.92
N LEU A 28 -3.28 22.17 4.63
CA LEU A 28 -3.32 23.53 5.20
C LEU A 28 -4.02 24.55 4.29
N GLN A 29 -4.46 24.11 3.11
CA GLN A 29 -5.14 24.89 2.09
C GLN A 29 -5.98 23.95 1.21
N ASP A 30 -6.88 24.50 0.40
CA ASP A 30 -7.83 23.72 -0.41
C ASP A 30 -7.16 22.68 -1.33
N TYR A 31 -5.99 23.00 -1.90
CA TYR A 31 -5.20 22.08 -2.72
C TYR A 31 -3.71 22.44 -2.76
N CYS A 32 -2.86 21.44 -3.00
CA CYS A 32 -1.44 21.60 -3.29
C CYS A 32 -1.05 20.60 -4.38
N ILE A 33 -1.20 20.98 -5.65
CA ILE A 33 -0.86 20.12 -6.79
C ILE A 33 0.64 19.81 -6.75
N ALA A 34 1.04 18.54 -6.82
CA ALA A 34 2.45 18.17 -6.78
C ALA A 34 3.24 18.78 -7.95
N ASP A 35 4.31 19.51 -7.63
CA ASP A 35 5.36 19.86 -8.59
C ASP A 35 6.36 18.71 -8.67
N THR A 36 6.15 17.84 -9.66
CA THR A 36 6.98 16.65 -9.90
C THR A 36 8.34 16.97 -10.54
N LYS A 37 8.62 18.23 -10.88
CA LYS A 37 9.88 18.68 -11.48
C LYS A 37 10.81 19.37 -10.48
N SER A 38 10.32 19.66 -9.28
CA SER A 38 11.10 20.31 -8.23
C SER A 38 12.29 19.44 -7.81
N PRO A 39 13.49 20.04 -7.63
CA PRO A 39 14.66 19.33 -7.12
C PRO A 39 14.64 19.19 -5.58
N LEU A 40 13.66 19.79 -4.90
CA LEU A 40 13.57 19.78 -3.44
C LEU A 40 12.98 18.46 -2.94
N TYR A 41 13.59 17.90 -1.90
CA TYR A 41 13.09 16.70 -1.21
C TYR A 41 12.47 17.08 0.13
N LEU A 42 11.20 16.74 0.31
CA LEU A 42 10.44 16.99 1.53
C LEU A 42 9.44 15.85 1.79
N ASN A 43 8.81 15.84 2.96
CA ASN A 43 7.77 14.85 3.26
C ASN A 43 6.53 15.11 2.39
N GLY A 44 6.38 14.34 1.31
CA GLY A 44 5.37 14.56 0.27
C GLY A 44 6.00 15.12 -0.99
N ALA A 45 5.43 16.20 -1.53
CA ALA A 45 5.97 16.92 -2.68
C ALA A 45 5.76 18.43 -2.54
N THR A 46 6.62 19.22 -3.16
CA THR A 46 6.40 20.67 -3.31
C THR A 46 5.11 20.94 -4.09
N CYS A 47 4.47 22.08 -3.82
CA CYS A 47 3.30 22.51 -4.57
C CYS A 47 3.70 23.27 -5.85
N LEU A 48 2.98 23.05 -6.93
CA LEU A 48 2.94 23.95 -8.08
C LEU A 48 2.36 25.32 -7.66
N ASN A 49 2.78 26.40 -8.32
CA ASN A 49 2.16 27.71 -8.12
C ASN A 49 0.63 27.63 -8.36
N PRO A 50 -0.23 28.03 -7.39
CA PRO A 50 -1.68 27.96 -7.53
C PRO A 50 -2.24 28.69 -8.75
N THR A 51 -1.57 29.74 -9.25
CA THR A 51 -2.00 30.45 -10.48
C THR A 51 -1.88 29.61 -11.74
N LEU A 52 -1.15 28.49 -11.68
CA LEU A 52 -0.99 27.53 -12.78
C LEU A 52 -1.92 26.31 -12.63
N ALA A 53 -2.83 26.31 -11.65
CA ALA A 53 -3.77 25.23 -11.44
C ALA A 53 -4.75 25.10 -12.62
N LEU A 54 -5.02 23.85 -13.03
CA LEU A 54 -5.91 23.49 -14.12
C LEU A 54 -6.72 22.26 -13.71
N SER A 55 -7.94 22.11 -14.22
CA SER A 55 -8.78 20.94 -13.95
C SER A 55 -8.11 19.62 -14.34
N SER A 56 -7.22 19.63 -15.35
CA SER A 56 -6.44 18.47 -15.77
C SER A 56 -5.47 17.96 -14.70
N HIS A 57 -5.08 18.77 -13.71
CA HIS A 57 -4.26 18.30 -12.59
C HIS A 57 -5.03 17.42 -11.60
N PHE A 58 -6.37 17.47 -11.65
CA PHE A 58 -7.28 16.72 -10.78
C PHE A 58 -7.99 15.58 -11.50
N THR A 59 -7.61 15.26 -12.74
CA THR A 59 -8.20 14.16 -13.52
C THR A 59 -7.11 13.22 -14.02
N THR A 60 -7.45 11.93 -14.12
CA THR A 60 -6.54 10.92 -14.67
C THR A 60 -7.32 9.85 -15.40
N SER A 61 -6.73 9.32 -16.46
CA SER A 61 -7.20 8.12 -17.16
C SER A 61 -6.29 6.92 -16.89
N ALA A 62 -5.38 7.01 -15.91
CA ALA A 62 -4.42 5.95 -15.60
C ALA A 62 -5.11 4.61 -15.28
N LEU A 63 -6.30 4.66 -14.66
CA LEU A 63 -7.07 3.46 -14.28
C LEU A 63 -8.00 2.94 -15.38
N ALA A 64 -8.06 3.62 -16.55
CA ALA A 64 -9.06 3.33 -17.58
C ALA A 64 -8.83 1.99 -18.30
N LYS A 65 -7.58 1.49 -18.33
CA LYS A 65 -7.19 0.30 -19.09
C LYS A 65 -6.70 -0.82 -18.17
N PRO A 66 -6.95 -2.09 -18.53
CA PRO A 66 -6.37 -3.23 -17.84
C PRO A 66 -4.83 -3.18 -17.87
N GLY A 67 -4.21 -3.58 -16.77
CA GLY A 67 -2.78 -3.86 -16.72
C GLY A 67 -2.40 -5.23 -17.29
N ASP A 68 -1.10 -5.46 -17.53
CA ASP A 68 -0.60 -6.74 -18.04
C ASP A 68 -0.37 -7.74 -16.90
N THR A 69 -1.33 -8.67 -16.74
CA THR A 69 -1.27 -9.71 -15.72
C THR A 69 -0.24 -10.81 -16.02
N LYS A 70 0.36 -10.83 -17.22
CA LYS A 70 1.42 -11.79 -17.59
C LYS A 70 2.82 -11.31 -17.21
N ALA A 71 2.96 -10.05 -16.79
CA ALA A 71 4.23 -9.44 -16.44
C ALA A 71 4.87 -10.02 -15.16
N ASN A 72 4.12 -10.78 -14.35
CA ASN A 72 4.67 -11.51 -13.22
C ASN A 72 4.01 -12.89 -13.08
N GLN A 73 4.72 -13.79 -12.41
CA GLN A 73 4.32 -15.18 -12.21
C GLN A 73 3.09 -15.37 -11.32
N PHE A 74 2.66 -14.34 -10.59
CA PHE A 74 1.48 -14.43 -9.72
C PHE A 74 0.19 -14.11 -10.47
N GLY A 75 0.26 -13.58 -11.69
CA GLY A 75 -0.92 -13.38 -12.53
C GLY A 75 -1.76 -12.16 -12.15
N PHE A 76 -1.17 -11.08 -11.65
CA PHE A 76 -1.90 -9.84 -11.32
C PHE A 76 -1.21 -8.61 -11.90
N SER A 77 -1.92 -7.49 -11.99
CA SER A 77 -1.35 -6.18 -12.28
C SER A 77 -2.04 -5.12 -11.44
N VAL A 78 -1.27 -4.17 -10.91
CA VAL A 78 -1.80 -3.03 -10.15
C VAL A 78 -1.37 -1.73 -10.82
N THR A 79 -2.35 -0.88 -11.12
CA THR A 79 -2.12 0.48 -11.58
C THR A 79 -2.59 1.45 -10.50
N LEU A 80 -1.68 2.22 -9.92
CA LEU A 80 -2.00 3.20 -8.87
C LEU A 80 -2.13 4.61 -9.45
N THR A 81 -3.02 5.40 -8.86
CA THR A 81 -2.89 6.86 -8.94
C THR A 81 -1.67 7.29 -8.14
N THR A 82 -0.83 8.13 -8.73
CA THR A 82 0.41 8.63 -8.13
C THR A 82 0.50 10.13 -8.36
N LEU A 83 1.41 10.80 -7.65
CA LEU A 83 1.68 12.22 -7.91
C LEU A 83 2.11 12.50 -9.36
N ALA A 84 2.64 11.50 -10.07
CA ALA A 84 3.04 11.64 -11.47
C ALA A 84 1.85 11.62 -12.45
N ASN A 85 0.81 10.84 -12.17
CA ASN A 85 -0.33 10.65 -13.09
C ASN A 85 -1.64 11.29 -12.62
N LEU A 86 -1.68 11.77 -11.37
CA LEU A 86 -2.77 12.54 -10.77
C LEU A 86 -2.18 13.48 -9.70
N PRO A 87 -1.46 14.55 -10.10
CA PRO A 87 -0.70 15.40 -9.17
C PRO A 87 -1.57 16.13 -8.14
N GLY A 88 -2.87 16.30 -8.40
CA GLY A 88 -3.82 16.90 -7.47
C GLY A 88 -4.10 16.10 -6.19
N ILE A 89 -3.68 14.84 -6.07
CA ILE A 89 -3.87 14.06 -4.82
C ILE A 89 -2.87 14.41 -3.71
N ASN A 90 -1.86 15.22 -4.01
CA ASN A 90 -0.90 15.63 -2.99
C ASN A 90 -1.61 16.41 -1.88
N THR A 91 -1.26 16.09 -0.64
CA THR A 91 -1.89 16.53 0.62
C THR A 91 -3.32 16.05 0.85
N MET A 92 -3.87 15.14 0.03
CA MET A 92 -5.27 14.69 0.16
C MET A 92 -5.44 13.40 0.95
N GLY A 93 -4.35 12.72 1.32
CA GLY A 93 -4.43 11.50 2.12
C GLY A 93 -5.13 10.32 1.42
N LEU A 94 -5.16 10.30 0.08
CA LEU A 94 -5.87 9.28 -0.69
C LEU A 94 -5.08 8.77 -1.89
N THR A 95 -5.29 7.50 -2.22
CA THR A 95 -4.82 6.84 -3.44
C THR A 95 -5.92 5.90 -3.94
N MET A 96 -6.06 5.78 -5.26
CA MET A 96 -6.83 4.71 -5.88
C MET A 96 -5.91 3.72 -6.58
N ALA A 97 -6.28 2.45 -6.59
CA ALA A 97 -5.61 1.41 -7.35
C ALA A 97 -6.62 0.62 -8.18
N ARG A 98 -6.27 0.35 -9.44
CA ARG A 98 -6.90 -0.67 -10.25
C ARG A 98 -6.13 -1.97 -10.11
N VAL A 99 -6.83 -3.05 -9.82
CA VAL A 99 -6.26 -4.38 -9.66
C VAL A 99 -6.88 -5.33 -10.69
N ASP A 100 -6.12 -5.70 -11.70
CA ASP A 100 -6.50 -6.74 -12.66
C ASP A 100 -5.87 -8.07 -12.24
N ILE A 101 -6.65 -9.14 -12.15
CA ILE A 101 -6.19 -10.45 -11.70
C ILE A 101 -6.56 -11.48 -12.77
N ALA A 102 -5.57 -12.19 -13.30
CA ALA A 102 -5.79 -13.26 -14.26
C ALA A 102 -6.63 -14.40 -13.65
N ALA A 103 -7.13 -15.31 -14.48
CA ALA A 103 -7.75 -16.55 -14.00
C ALA A 103 -6.77 -17.29 -13.07
N ASN A 104 -7.23 -17.72 -11.89
CA ASN A 104 -6.39 -18.27 -10.81
C ASN A 104 -5.20 -17.38 -10.39
N GLY A 105 -5.25 -16.08 -10.69
CA GLY A 105 -4.22 -15.13 -10.30
C GLY A 105 -4.30 -14.76 -8.83
N LEU A 106 -3.17 -14.33 -8.27
CA LEU A 106 -2.99 -14.00 -6.87
C LEU A 106 -2.29 -12.65 -6.74
N VAL A 107 -2.88 -11.71 -6.02
CA VAL A 107 -2.14 -10.64 -5.35
C VAL A 107 -1.61 -11.24 -4.05
N PRO A 108 -0.30 -11.55 -3.93
CA PRO A 108 0.21 -12.35 -2.82
C PRO A 108 0.06 -11.64 -1.48
N PRO A 109 0.26 -12.36 -0.35
CA PRO A 109 0.32 -11.74 0.97
C PRO A 109 1.23 -10.51 0.99
N HIS A 110 0.65 -9.35 1.27
CA HIS A 110 1.33 -8.06 1.26
C HIS A 110 0.72 -7.11 2.29
N SER A 111 1.40 -5.99 2.55
CA SER A 111 0.92 -4.95 3.47
C SER A 111 1.14 -3.55 2.90
N HIS A 112 0.30 -2.62 3.37
CA HIS A 112 0.44 -1.18 3.15
C HIS A 112 0.86 -0.51 4.47
N PRO A 113 2.16 -0.19 4.65
CA PRO A 113 2.65 0.31 5.93
C PRO A 113 2.06 1.67 6.33
N ARG A 114 1.53 2.44 5.36
CA ARG A 114 1.05 3.81 5.58
C ARG A 114 -0.45 4.00 5.37
N ALA A 115 -1.19 2.98 4.96
CA ALA A 115 -2.62 3.12 4.66
C ALA A 115 -3.44 1.89 5.05
N SER A 116 -4.67 2.12 5.51
CA SER A 116 -5.75 1.14 5.36
C SER A 116 -6.24 1.16 3.91
N GLU A 117 -6.78 0.03 3.46
CA GLU A 117 -7.35 -0.14 2.12
C GLU A 117 -8.81 -0.57 2.22
N VAL A 118 -9.64 -0.10 1.29
CA VAL A 118 -10.95 -0.69 0.99
C VAL A 118 -10.98 -1.08 -0.48
N THR A 119 -11.45 -2.29 -0.77
CA THR A 119 -11.52 -2.83 -2.12
C THR A 119 -12.95 -3.19 -2.47
N ILE A 120 -13.39 -2.83 -3.68
CA ILE A 120 -14.65 -3.28 -4.29
C ILE A 120 -14.36 -4.19 -5.49
N CYS A 121 -15.05 -5.33 -5.55
CA CYS A 121 -15.02 -6.21 -6.72
C CYS A 121 -15.94 -5.64 -7.81
N LEU A 122 -15.45 -5.51 -9.05
CA LEU A 122 -16.24 -5.03 -10.18
C LEU A 122 -16.52 -6.11 -11.22
N GLN A 123 -15.65 -7.10 -11.36
CA GLN A 123 -15.82 -8.23 -12.28
C GLN A 123 -15.17 -9.49 -11.73
N GLY A 124 -15.76 -10.65 -12.03
CA GLY A 124 -15.28 -11.95 -11.57
C GLY A 124 -15.62 -12.22 -10.10
N VAL A 125 -14.86 -13.11 -9.48
CA VAL A 125 -15.02 -13.51 -8.08
C VAL A 125 -13.64 -13.52 -7.43
N ILE A 126 -13.47 -12.72 -6.38
CA ILE A 126 -12.20 -12.65 -5.64
C ILE A 126 -12.38 -13.12 -4.20
N LEU A 127 -11.54 -14.05 -3.77
CA LEU A 127 -11.35 -14.36 -2.35
C LEU A 127 -10.37 -13.35 -1.78
N VAL A 128 -10.77 -12.66 -0.73
CA VAL A 128 -9.92 -11.70 -0.04
C VAL A 128 -9.75 -12.08 1.41
N GLY A 129 -8.69 -11.62 2.06
CA GLY A 129 -8.58 -11.73 3.50
C GLY A 129 -7.36 -11.06 4.08
N PHE A 130 -7.43 -10.74 5.38
CA PHE A 130 -6.29 -10.26 6.17
C PHE A 130 -6.08 -11.12 7.41
N VAL A 131 -4.87 -11.07 7.94
CA VAL A 131 -4.49 -11.75 9.18
C VAL A 131 -4.26 -10.70 10.27
N ASP A 132 -4.92 -10.85 11.41
CA ASP A 132 -4.71 -9.97 12.56
C ASP A 132 -3.46 -10.35 13.37
N THR A 133 -3.13 -9.55 14.39
CA THR A 133 -1.95 -9.76 15.22
C THR A 133 -2.04 -10.95 16.18
N SER A 134 -3.22 -11.59 16.29
CA SER A 134 -3.41 -12.87 16.96
C SER A 134 -3.25 -14.08 16.01
N ASN A 135 -2.85 -13.82 14.75
CA ASN A 135 -2.77 -14.77 13.66
C ASN A 135 -4.13 -15.34 13.22
N ARG A 136 -5.23 -14.60 13.45
CA ARG A 136 -6.56 -14.98 12.98
C ARG A 136 -6.80 -14.44 11.57
N LEU A 137 -7.24 -15.33 10.68
CA LEU A 137 -7.69 -14.97 9.34
C LEU A 137 -9.13 -14.46 9.35
N PHE A 138 -9.35 -13.31 8.73
CA PHE A 138 -10.66 -12.81 8.32
C PHE A 138 -10.71 -12.85 6.79
N THR A 139 -11.66 -13.59 6.22
CA THR A 139 -11.73 -13.81 4.76
C THR A 139 -13.16 -13.83 4.27
N GLN A 140 -13.37 -13.39 3.03
CA GLN A 140 -14.67 -13.37 2.38
C GLN A 140 -14.49 -13.54 0.85
N LYS A 141 -15.44 -14.24 0.22
CA LYS A 141 -15.60 -14.23 -1.24
C LYS A 141 -16.40 -12.99 -1.63
N LEU A 142 -15.87 -12.15 -2.51
CA LEU A 142 -16.53 -10.98 -3.06
C LEU A 142 -17.02 -11.24 -4.48
N GLU A 143 -18.28 -10.94 -4.72
CA GLU A 143 -18.92 -10.87 -6.03
C GLU A 143 -18.98 -9.40 -6.51
N PRO A 144 -19.28 -9.13 -7.79
CA PRO A 144 -19.35 -7.75 -8.28
C PRO A 144 -20.31 -6.88 -7.47
N GLY A 145 -19.80 -5.78 -6.92
CA GLY A 145 -20.52 -4.87 -6.02
C GLY A 145 -20.13 -5.03 -4.54
N ASP A 146 -19.59 -6.18 -4.14
CA ASP A 146 -19.15 -6.41 -2.76
C ASP A 146 -17.85 -5.66 -2.45
N SER A 147 -17.74 -5.17 -1.21
CA SER A 147 -16.56 -4.46 -0.71
C SER A 147 -15.97 -5.11 0.56
N PHE A 148 -14.67 -4.96 0.76
CA PHE A 148 -13.95 -5.47 1.92
C PHE A 148 -12.86 -4.49 2.36
N VAL A 149 -12.65 -4.36 3.67
CA VAL A 149 -11.69 -3.42 4.27
C VAL A 149 -10.50 -4.16 4.88
N PHE A 150 -9.30 -3.64 4.62
CA PHE A 150 -8.03 -4.12 5.16
C PHE A 150 -7.45 -3.08 6.12
N PRO A 151 -7.24 -3.42 7.41
CA PRO A 151 -6.62 -2.50 8.36
C PRO A 151 -5.17 -2.17 7.99
N ARG A 152 -4.76 -0.93 8.27
CA ARG A 152 -3.40 -0.43 8.01
C ARG A 152 -2.32 -1.40 8.49
N GLY A 153 -1.36 -1.69 7.61
CA GLY A 153 -0.17 -2.46 7.93
C GLY A 153 -0.37 -3.97 8.09
N LEU A 154 -1.60 -4.48 8.07
CA LEU A 154 -1.84 -5.92 8.18
C LEU A 154 -1.58 -6.64 6.86
N ILE A 155 -1.08 -7.87 6.96
CA ILE A 155 -0.89 -8.75 5.82
C ILE A 155 -2.25 -9.16 5.28
N HIS A 156 -2.47 -8.96 3.98
CA HIS A 156 -3.68 -9.35 3.29
C HIS A 156 -3.38 -9.82 1.85
N PHE A 157 -4.38 -10.40 1.20
CA PHE A 157 -4.26 -10.97 -0.15
C PHE A 157 -5.58 -10.85 -0.92
N LEU A 158 -5.49 -10.94 -2.25
CA LEU A 158 -6.62 -11.07 -3.16
C LEU A 158 -6.33 -12.24 -4.11
N TYR A 159 -7.26 -13.19 -4.22
CA TYR A 159 -7.11 -14.36 -5.08
C TYR A 159 -8.32 -14.49 -6.00
N ASN A 160 -8.10 -14.51 -7.31
CA ASN A 160 -9.18 -14.75 -8.26
C ASN A 160 -9.50 -16.25 -8.28
N MET A 161 -10.68 -16.62 -7.79
CA MET A 161 -11.09 -18.03 -7.73
C MET A 161 -11.59 -18.57 -9.07
N GLU A 162 -11.77 -17.71 -10.07
CA GLU A 162 -12.28 -18.13 -11.37
C GLU A 162 -11.19 -18.84 -12.18
N PRO A 163 -11.43 -20.08 -12.64
CA PRO A 163 -10.41 -20.90 -13.30
C PRO A 163 -10.11 -20.46 -14.73
N LYS A 164 -10.97 -19.64 -15.34
CA LYS A 164 -10.87 -19.27 -16.76
C LYS A 164 -11.10 -17.79 -17.05
N LYS A 165 -11.64 -17.02 -16.10
CA LYS A 165 -11.99 -15.63 -16.31
C LYS A 165 -11.14 -14.72 -15.43
N PRO A 166 -10.68 -13.57 -15.94
CA PRO A 166 -10.03 -12.57 -15.10
C PRO A 166 -11.04 -11.92 -14.14
N ALA A 167 -10.51 -11.29 -13.10
CA ALA A 167 -11.25 -10.45 -12.18
C ALA A 167 -10.69 -9.02 -12.21
N LEU A 168 -11.56 -8.06 -11.85
CA LEU A 168 -11.23 -6.65 -11.73
C LEU A 168 -11.73 -6.14 -10.38
N ALA A 169 -10.83 -5.50 -9.65
CA ALA A 169 -11.16 -4.77 -8.43
C ALA A 169 -10.62 -3.34 -8.48
N ILE A 170 -11.26 -2.45 -7.73
CA ILE A 170 -10.75 -1.10 -7.47
C ILE A 170 -10.56 -0.94 -5.96
N SER A 171 -9.42 -0.41 -5.57
CA SER A 171 -9.06 -0.16 -4.17
C SER A 171 -8.93 1.34 -3.92
N GLY A 172 -9.41 1.78 -2.77
CA GLY A 172 -9.13 3.10 -2.20
C GLY A 172 -8.23 2.96 -0.97
N LEU A 173 -7.19 3.78 -0.85
CA LEU A 173 -6.22 3.73 0.23
C LEU A 173 -6.14 5.08 0.94
N SER A 174 -6.02 5.05 2.26
CA SER A 174 -5.99 6.22 3.16
C SER A 174 -4.60 6.88 3.30
N SER A 175 -3.88 6.99 2.18
CA SER A 175 -2.64 7.78 2.05
C SER A 175 -2.41 8.10 0.58
N GLN A 176 -1.80 9.24 0.28
CA GLN A 176 -1.27 9.62 -1.04
C GLN A 176 -0.09 8.74 -1.47
N ASN A 177 0.53 8.05 -0.51
CA ASN A 177 1.61 7.11 -0.74
C ASN A 177 1.48 5.93 0.23
N PRO A 178 0.59 4.95 -0.04
CA PRO A 178 0.36 3.82 0.87
C PRO A 178 1.61 2.95 1.06
N GLY A 179 2.44 2.85 0.00
CA GLY A 179 3.51 1.85 -0.12
C GLY A 179 2.95 0.45 -0.23
N ALA A 180 3.71 -0.50 -0.77
CA ALA A 180 3.31 -1.90 -0.79
C ALA A 180 4.54 -2.76 -0.51
N GLN A 181 4.38 -3.74 0.37
CA GLN A 181 5.42 -4.71 0.66
C GLN A 181 4.86 -6.13 0.52
N ILE A 182 5.23 -6.80 -0.57
CA ILE A 182 4.91 -8.23 -0.77
C ILE A 182 5.79 -9.05 0.16
N ALA A 183 5.17 -9.78 1.08
CA ALA A 183 5.86 -10.46 2.19
C ALA A 183 6.92 -11.45 1.69
N SER A 184 6.57 -12.28 0.69
CA SER A 184 7.50 -13.25 0.11
C SER A 184 8.70 -12.59 -0.57
N ARG A 185 8.48 -11.47 -1.29
CA ARG A 185 9.57 -10.75 -1.95
C ARG A 185 10.49 -10.06 -0.94
N ALA A 186 9.91 -9.39 0.05
CA ALA A 186 10.66 -8.70 1.09
C ALA A 186 11.53 -9.66 1.91
N ALA A 187 11.00 -10.84 2.23
CA ALA A 187 11.72 -11.86 2.98
C ALA A 187 12.85 -12.50 2.17
N PHE A 188 12.56 -12.98 0.95
CA PHE A 188 13.48 -13.87 0.25
C PHE A 188 14.36 -13.21 -0.81
N VAL A 189 13.89 -12.13 -1.47
CA VAL A 189 14.57 -11.49 -2.60
C VAL A 189 14.75 -9.97 -2.41
N SER A 190 14.98 -9.56 -1.16
CA SER A 190 15.41 -8.20 -0.81
C SER A 190 16.81 -7.90 -1.35
N ASN A 191 17.13 -6.61 -1.51
CA ASN A 191 18.46 -6.14 -1.91
C ASN A 191 18.92 -5.00 -0.99
N PRO A 192 20.00 -5.17 -0.21
CA PRO A 192 20.78 -6.41 -0.04
C PRO A 192 19.93 -7.54 0.57
N PRO A 193 20.27 -8.82 0.31
CA PRO A 193 19.48 -9.96 0.78
C PRO A 193 19.55 -10.12 2.30
N ILE A 194 18.43 -10.53 2.91
CA ILE A 194 18.43 -10.99 4.30
C ILE A 194 19.40 -12.18 4.44
N PRO A 195 20.26 -12.22 5.48
CA PRO A 195 21.17 -13.32 5.71
C PRO A 195 20.43 -14.67 5.77
N GLU A 196 20.99 -15.70 5.12
CA GLU A 196 20.36 -17.01 5.00
C GLU A 196 20.02 -17.62 6.37
N VAL A 197 20.94 -17.53 7.33
CA VAL A 197 20.77 -17.99 8.71
C VAL A 197 19.55 -17.36 9.42
N VAL A 198 19.17 -16.13 9.05
CA VAL A 198 17.96 -15.49 9.58
C VAL A 198 16.71 -16.14 8.99
N LEU A 199 16.70 -16.43 7.68
CA LEU A 199 15.58 -17.07 7.00
C LEU A 199 15.43 -18.54 7.42
N GLU A 200 16.52 -19.29 7.54
CA GLU A 200 16.51 -20.67 8.05
C GLU A 200 15.85 -20.74 9.42
N LYS A 201 16.25 -19.87 10.34
CA LYS A 201 15.68 -19.81 11.70
C LYS A 201 14.25 -19.28 11.73
N ALA A 202 13.93 -18.25 10.95
CA ALA A 202 12.60 -17.64 10.96
C ALA A 202 11.54 -18.55 10.33
N PHE A 203 11.88 -19.25 9.24
CA PHE A 203 10.96 -20.10 8.50
C PHE A 203 11.09 -21.58 8.83
N GLN A 204 12.08 -21.98 9.64
CA GLN A 204 12.36 -23.38 10.01
C GLN A 204 12.61 -24.27 8.78
N ILE A 205 13.45 -23.78 7.87
CA ILE A 205 13.75 -24.40 6.58
C ILE A 205 15.26 -24.57 6.37
N SER A 206 15.64 -25.39 5.39
CA SER A 206 17.03 -25.62 5.04
C SER A 206 17.61 -24.52 4.12
N PRO A 207 18.95 -24.40 4.03
CA PRO A 207 19.63 -23.63 2.98
C PRO A 207 19.12 -23.93 1.56
N GLN A 208 18.84 -25.20 1.27
CA GLN A 208 18.35 -25.64 -0.03
C GLN A 208 16.95 -25.10 -0.32
N ASP A 209 16.09 -25.02 0.70
CA ASP A 209 14.76 -24.43 0.59
C ASP A 209 14.84 -22.92 0.36
N VAL A 210 15.72 -22.21 1.07
CA VAL A 210 15.95 -20.77 0.84
C VAL A 210 16.37 -20.51 -0.60
N ALA A 211 17.36 -21.26 -1.10
CA ALA A 211 17.83 -21.16 -2.47
C ALA A 211 16.72 -21.46 -3.49
N LYS A 212 15.90 -22.50 -3.23
CA LYS A 212 14.76 -22.85 -4.07
C LYS A 212 13.69 -21.76 -4.11
N ILE A 213 13.34 -21.18 -2.95
CA ILE A 213 12.35 -20.11 -2.86
C ILE A 213 12.84 -18.86 -3.58
N ARG A 214 14.10 -18.46 -3.39
CA ARG A 214 14.73 -17.33 -4.13
C ARG A 214 14.62 -17.52 -5.63
N LYS A 215 15.05 -18.68 -6.13
CA LYS A 215 14.96 -19.03 -7.55
C LYS A 215 13.54 -18.93 -8.08
N ASN A 216 12.56 -19.46 -7.32
CA ASN A 216 11.15 -19.38 -7.69
C ASN A 216 10.57 -17.97 -7.64
N LEU A 217 11.21 -17.01 -6.96
CA LEU A 217 10.79 -15.60 -6.90
C LEU A 217 11.58 -14.70 -7.87
N GLY A 218 12.42 -15.29 -8.71
CA GLY A 218 13.25 -14.59 -9.70
C GLY A 218 14.49 -13.93 -9.12
N GLY A 219 15.02 -14.47 -8.02
CA GLY A 219 16.26 -14.04 -7.38
C GLY A 219 17.25 -15.18 -7.18
#